data_AF-A0A3M1S211-F1
#
_entry.id   AF-A0A3M1S211-F1
#
_cell.length_a   1.000
_cell.length_b   1.000
_cell.length_c   1.000
_cell.angle_alpha   90.00
_cell.angle_beta   90.00
_cell.angle_gamma   90.00
#
_symmetry.space_group_name_H-M   'P 1'
#
loop_
_entity.id
_entity.type
_entity.pdbx_description
1 polymer ?
#
loop_
_entity_poly.entity_id
_entity_poly.type
_entity_poly.pdbx_seq_one_letter_code
_entity_poly.pdbx_strand_id
1 'polypeptide(L)'
;LLILPETKIMEMYLKNEYKPLSLDETINMGAKALKILYKNNIPCIRFGLPENNEYKGTSIIGPYHPSLKHMIDSKLAYATMYRKIVKKNIKGKMIAFSVPEREMSAFIGIKKENIRKIKEVFNLDCQIFPQH
;
A
#
# COMPACT_ATOMS: atom_id res chain seq x y z
N LEU A 1 -7.50 -11.54 5.83
CA LEU A 1 -8.31 -12.76 5.67
C LEU A 1 -9.68 -12.34 5.16
N LEU A 2 -10.17 -12.92 4.07
CA LEU A 2 -11.53 -12.66 3.59
C LEU A 2 -12.48 -13.70 4.16
N ILE A 3 -13.70 -13.26 4.46
CA ILE A 3 -14.80 -14.09 4.93
C ILE A 3 -15.70 -14.37 3.73
N LEU A 4 -15.90 -15.64 3.43
CA LEU A 4 -16.79 -16.11 2.37
C LEU A 4 -18.13 -16.57 2.97
N PRO A 5 -19.25 -16.48 2.23
CA PRO A 5 -20.51 -17.08 2.65
C PRO A 5 -20.37 -18.57 2.99
N GLU A 6 -21.24 -19.08 3.86
CA GLU A 6 -21.32 -20.52 4.21
C GLU A 6 -20.04 -21.10 4.85
N THR A 7 -19.18 -20.24 5.40
CA THR A 7 -18.00 -20.67 6.15
C THR A 7 -18.20 -20.51 7.65
N LYS A 8 -17.51 -21.34 8.44
CA LYS A 8 -17.53 -21.22 9.92
C LYS A 8 -17.13 -19.82 10.39
N ILE A 9 -16.21 -19.18 9.68
CA ILE A 9 -15.75 -17.83 10.01
C ILE A 9 -16.79 -16.74 9.73
N MET A 10 -17.71 -16.98 8.79
CA MET A 10 -18.88 -16.11 8.60
C MET A 10 -19.84 -16.21 9.78
N GLU A 11 -20.09 -17.41 10.31
CA GLU A 11 -20.88 -17.57 11.53
C GLU A 11 -20.25 -16.84 12.72
N MET A 12 -18.93 -16.98 12.90
CA MET A 12 -18.19 -16.29 13.96
C MET A 12 -18.24 -14.77 13.78
N TYR A 13 -18.14 -14.28 12.55
CA TYR A 13 -18.28 -12.86 12.25
C TYR A 13 -19.67 -12.33 12.61
N LEU A 14 -20.74 -13.04 12.22
CA LEU A 14 -22.12 -12.66 12.54
C LEU A 14 -22.39 -12.67 14.06
N LYS A 15 -21.69 -13.51 14.81
CA LYS A 15 -21.74 -13.55 16.29
C LYS A 15 -20.81 -12.55 16.98
N ASN A 16 -20.06 -11.73 16.24
CA ASN A 16 -18.99 -10.86 16.75
C ASN A 16 -17.83 -11.59 17.46
N GLU A 17 -17.69 -12.90 17.25
CA GLU A 17 -16.60 -13.73 17.78
C GLU A 17 -15.34 -13.61 16.92
N TYR A 18 -15.48 -13.11 15.68
CA TYR A 18 -14.36 -12.83 14.78
C TYR A 18 -14.52 -11.45 14.14
N LYS A 19 -13.46 -10.65 14.20
CA LYS A 19 -13.36 -9.36 13.51
C LYS A 19 -12.28 -9.43 12.43
N PRO A 20 -12.62 -9.27 11.14
CA PRO A 20 -11.61 -9.23 10.09
C PRO A 20 -10.73 -7.99 10.26
N LEU A 21 -9.48 -8.10 9.83
CA LEU A 21 -8.58 -6.94 9.73
C LEU A 21 -9.22 -5.86 8.86
N SER A 22 -9.04 -4.60 9.26
CA SER A 22 -9.29 -3.46 8.39
C SER A 22 -8.32 -3.46 7.20
N LEU A 23 -8.67 -2.69 6.17
CA LEU A 23 -7.81 -2.49 5.01
C LEU A 23 -6.46 -1.89 5.43
N ASP A 24 -6.46 -0.90 6.33
CA ASP A 24 -5.24 -0.26 6.82
C ASP A 24 -4.34 -1.20 7.63
N GLU A 25 -4.92 -2.01 8.53
CA GLU A 25 -4.15 -3.04 9.25
C GLU A 25 -3.51 -4.03 8.26
N THR A 26 -4.26 -4.44 7.24
CA THR A 26 -3.77 -5.34 6.20
C THR A 26 -2.63 -4.71 5.41
N ILE A 27 -2.75 -3.43 5.02
CA ILE A 27 -1.69 -2.70 4.34
C ILE A 27 -0.44 -2.59 5.23
N ASN A 28 -0.62 -2.31 6.52
CA ASN A 28 0.47 -2.20 7.49
C ASN A 28 1.23 -3.52 7.67
N MET A 29 0.50 -4.62 7.84
CA MET A 29 1.10 -5.96 7.95
C MET A 29 1.78 -6.37 6.65
N GLY A 30 1.13 -6.15 5.51
CA GLY A 30 1.69 -6.41 4.19
C GLY A 30 2.98 -5.63 3.94
N ALA A 31 3.02 -4.35 4.31
CA ALA A 31 4.23 -3.53 4.17
C ALA A 31 5.40 -4.08 5.01
N LYS A 32 5.14 -4.56 6.24
CA LYS A 32 6.17 -5.20 7.07
C LYS A 32 6.70 -6.47 6.41
N ALA A 33 5.82 -7.33 5.90
CA ALA A 33 6.20 -8.57 5.22
C ALA A 33 7.00 -8.30 3.94
N LEU A 34 6.48 -7.45 3.04
CA LEU A 34 7.15 -7.13 1.78
C LEU A 34 8.50 -6.45 1.99
N LYS A 35 8.63 -5.60 3.01
CA LYS A 35 9.92 -5.01 3.37
C LYS A 35 10.97 -6.07 3.71
N ILE A 36 10.59 -7.15 4.40
CA ILE A 36 11.49 -8.26 4.72
C ILE A 36 11.84 -9.04 3.45
N LEU A 37 10.86 -9.36 2.60
CA LEU A 37 11.09 -10.08 1.34
C LEU A 37 12.02 -9.31 0.41
N TYR A 38 11.73 -8.03 0.16
CA TYR A 38 12.53 -7.19 -0.73
C TYR A 38 13.95 -6.98 -0.19
N LYS A 39 14.14 -6.88 1.13
CA LYS A 39 15.48 -6.81 1.74
C LYS A 39 16.31 -8.06 1.46
N ASN A 40 15.67 -9.22 1.30
CA ASN A 40 16.31 -10.49 0.98
C ASN A 40 16.29 -10.80 -0.52
N ASN A 41 16.02 -9.81 -1.38
CA ASN A 41 15.90 -9.98 -2.84
C ASN A 41 14.84 -11.01 -3.28
N ILE A 42 13.80 -11.23 -2.47
CA ILE A 42 12.69 -12.12 -2.79
C ILE A 42 11.57 -11.28 -3.44
N PRO A 43 11.28 -11.46 -4.74
CA PRO A 43 10.22 -10.71 -5.40
C PRO A 43 8.83 -11.18 -4.96
N CYS A 44 7.93 -10.24 -4.74
CA CYS A 44 6.51 -10.53 -4.52
C CYS A 44 5.73 -10.26 -5.82
N ILE A 45 5.42 -11.34 -6.55
CA ILE A 45 4.72 -11.25 -7.84
C ILE A 45 3.27 -10.81 -7.66
N ARG A 46 2.58 -11.29 -6.61
CA ARG A 46 1.17 -10.99 -6.34
C ARG A 46 0.91 -10.88 -4.84
N PHE A 47 0.08 -9.92 -4.44
CA PHE A 47 -0.36 -9.75 -3.05
C PHE A 47 -1.86 -9.43 -3.02
N GLY A 48 -2.63 -10.24 -2.30
CA GLY A 48 -4.10 -10.19 -2.31
C GLY A 48 -4.73 -11.19 -3.27
N LEU A 49 -6.06 -11.20 -3.32
CA LEU A 49 -6.81 -12.04 -4.25
C LEU A 49 -6.84 -11.41 -5.65
N PRO A 50 -6.77 -12.23 -6.72
CA PRO A 50 -7.02 -11.74 -8.07
C PRO A 50 -8.44 -11.20 -8.18
N GLU A 51 -8.64 -10.21 -9.06
CA GLU A 51 -9.98 -9.88 -9.53
C GLU A 51 -10.55 -11.13 -10.23
N ASN A 52 -11.57 -11.74 -9.65
CA ASN A 52 -12.43 -12.66 -10.39
C ASN A 52 -13.83 -12.04 -10.45
N ASN A 53 -14.57 -12.36 -11.52
CA ASN A 53 -15.96 -11.92 -11.64
C ASN A 53 -16.90 -12.77 -10.76
N GLU A 54 -16.46 -13.94 -10.28
CA GLU A 54 -17.27 -14.79 -9.39
C GLU A 54 -17.52 -14.14 -8.02
N TYR A 55 -16.63 -13.25 -7.59
CA TYR A 55 -16.79 -12.48 -6.35
C TYR A 55 -17.54 -11.16 -6.53
N LYS A 56 -17.92 -10.77 -7.76
CA LYS A 56 -18.76 -9.59 -7.99
C LYS A 56 -20.20 -9.93 -7.59
N GLY A 57 -20.58 -9.51 -6.39
CA GLY A 57 -21.95 -9.66 -5.88
C GLY A 57 -22.10 -10.68 -4.74
N THR A 58 -21.06 -11.46 -4.43
CA THR A 58 -20.98 -12.15 -3.14
C THR A 58 -20.56 -11.15 -2.07
N SER A 59 -21.23 -11.18 -0.91
CA SER A 59 -20.91 -10.34 0.24
C SER A 59 -19.58 -10.77 0.88
N ILE A 60 -18.47 -10.50 0.20
CA ILE A 60 -17.14 -10.69 0.76
C ILE A 60 -16.94 -9.68 1.88
N ILE A 61 -16.64 -10.18 3.07
CA ILE A 61 -16.37 -9.35 4.25
C ILE A 61 -14.89 -9.44 4.57
N GLY A 62 -14.24 -8.28 4.73
CA GLY A 62 -12.82 -8.17 5.07
C GLY A 62 -12.04 -7.25 4.13
N PRO A 63 -10.70 -7.23 4.25
CA PRO A 63 -9.84 -6.25 3.60
C PRO A 63 -9.55 -6.65 2.14
N TYR A 64 -10.55 -6.45 1.28
CA TYR A 64 -10.42 -6.63 -0.16
C TYR A 64 -10.25 -5.29 -0.87
N HIS A 65 -9.23 -5.18 -1.70
CA HIS A 65 -9.08 -4.07 -2.63
C HIS A 65 -8.30 -4.56 -3.86
N PRO A 66 -8.76 -4.30 -5.09
CA PRO A 66 -8.07 -4.78 -6.29
C PRO A 66 -6.62 -4.28 -6.41
N SER A 67 -6.39 -3.04 -6.01
CA SER A 67 -5.05 -2.42 -5.97
C SER A 67 -4.28 -2.63 -4.65
N LEU A 68 -4.61 -3.65 -3.83
CA LEU A 68 -4.00 -3.82 -2.50
C LEU A 68 -2.47 -3.86 -2.53
N LYS A 69 -1.88 -4.61 -3.46
CA LYS A 69 -0.42 -4.65 -3.66
C LYS A 69 0.15 -3.25 -3.92
N HIS A 70 -0.47 -2.50 -4.81
CA HIS A 70 -0.06 -1.13 -5.12
C HIS A 70 -0.17 -0.19 -3.90
N MET A 71 -1.21 -0.32 -3.08
CA MET A 71 -1.34 0.46 -1.84
C MET A 71 -0.21 0.15 -0.85
N ILE A 72 0.19 -1.12 -0.74
CA ILE A 72 1.31 -1.54 0.10
C ILE A 72 2.64 -1.00 -0.45
N ASP A 73 2.88 -1.13 -1.75
CA ASP A 73 4.10 -0.58 -2.39
C ASP A 73 4.14 0.95 -2.26
N SER A 74 3.00 1.63 -2.44
CA SER A 74 2.86 3.08 -2.24
C SER A 74 3.25 3.49 -0.82
N LYS A 75 2.78 2.74 0.20
CA LYS A 75 3.17 2.97 1.59
C LYS A 75 4.68 2.82 1.81
N LEU A 76 5.30 1.82 1.20
CA LEU A 76 6.75 1.60 1.30
C LEU A 76 7.54 2.70 0.59
N ALA A 77 7.07 3.15 -0.57
CA ALA A 77 7.65 4.26 -1.33
C ALA A 77 7.61 5.56 -0.51
N TYR A 78 6.44 5.89 0.05
CA TYR A 78 6.31 7.05 0.95
C TYR A 78 7.26 6.99 2.14
N ALA A 79 7.36 5.85 2.82
CA ALA A 79 8.28 5.66 3.93
C ALA A 79 9.75 5.88 3.50
N THR A 80 10.10 5.48 2.28
CA THR A 80 11.44 5.69 1.71
C THR A 80 11.69 7.17 1.42
N MET A 81 10.74 7.87 0.79
CA MET A 81 10.81 9.31 0.52
C MET A 81 10.96 10.11 1.81
N TYR A 82 10.07 9.87 2.79
CA TYR A 82 10.08 10.49 4.10
C TYR A 82 11.45 10.34 4.78
N ARG A 83 11.97 9.10 4.84
CA ARG A 83 13.29 8.84 5.46
C ARG A 83 14.42 9.56 4.74
N LYS A 84 14.39 9.65 3.41
CA LYS A 84 15.42 10.38 2.64
C LYS A 84 15.39 11.88 2.92
N ILE A 85 14.20 12.49 2.99
CA ILE A 85 14.02 13.91 3.31
C ILE A 85 14.58 14.21 4.70
N VAL A 86 14.14 13.44 5.70
CA VAL A 86 14.58 13.62 7.10
C VAL A 86 16.08 13.42 7.23
N LYS A 87 16.62 12.32 6.69
CA LYS A 87 18.06 12.00 6.80
C LYS A 87 18.95 13.08 6.18
N LYS A 88 18.52 13.68 5.07
CA LYS A 88 19.28 14.74 4.38
C LYS A 88 18.97 16.14 4.89
N ASN A 89 18.02 16.28 5.82
CA ASN A 89 17.52 17.57 6.31
C ASN A 89 17.18 18.53 5.16
N ILE A 90 16.47 18.03 4.13
CA ILE A 90 16.14 18.81 2.94
C ILE A 90 15.27 20.00 3.34
N LYS A 91 15.66 21.18 2.87
CA LYS A 91 14.92 22.44 3.03
C LYS A 91 14.71 23.07 1.66
N GLY A 92 13.64 23.84 1.51
CA GLY A 92 13.34 24.56 0.27
C GLY A 92 11.84 24.62 0.02
N LYS A 93 11.47 24.90 -1.24
CA LYS A 93 10.08 24.88 -1.71
C LYS A 93 9.73 23.64 -2.52
N MET A 94 10.74 22.95 -3.07
CA MET A 94 10.54 21.85 -4.02
C MET A 94 11.53 20.71 -3.78
N ILE A 95 11.09 19.49 -4.05
CA ILE A 95 11.89 18.28 -4.04
C ILE A 95 11.56 17.41 -5.26
N ALA A 96 12.60 16.82 -5.85
CA ALA A 96 12.48 15.86 -6.94
C ALA A 96 13.04 14.49 -6.52
N PHE A 97 12.32 13.41 -6.88
CA PHE A 97 12.80 12.04 -6.76
C PHE A 97 12.95 11.42 -8.14
N SER A 98 14.14 10.91 -8.44
CA SER A 98 14.36 10.00 -9.58
C SER A 98 14.20 8.57 -9.08
N VAL A 99 13.31 7.81 -9.71
CA VAL A 99 12.94 6.44 -9.31
C VAL A 99 12.77 5.54 -10.53
N PRO A 100 12.93 4.20 -10.40
CA PRO A 100 12.68 3.29 -11.51
C PRO A 100 11.28 3.49 -12.10
N GLU A 101 11.17 3.50 -13.42
CA GLU A 101 9.91 3.78 -14.13
C GLU A 101 8.76 2.87 -13.66
N ARG A 102 9.06 1.57 -13.49
CA ARG A 102 8.11 0.56 -12.98
C ARG A 102 7.58 0.85 -11.57
N GLU A 103 8.27 1.67 -10.77
CA GLU A 103 7.89 2.03 -9.41
C GLU A 103 7.25 3.42 -9.31
N MET A 104 7.26 4.22 -10.38
CA MET A 104 6.76 5.59 -10.37
C MET A 104 5.34 5.69 -9.81
N SER A 105 4.46 4.77 -10.22
CA SER A 105 3.07 4.76 -9.74
C SER A 105 2.99 4.64 -8.21
N ALA A 106 3.84 3.79 -7.59
CA ALA A 106 3.89 3.63 -6.14
C ALA A 106 4.44 4.90 -5.46
N PHE A 107 5.46 5.54 -6.03
CA PHE A 107 5.98 6.80 -5.49
C PHE A 107 4.99 7.96 -5.59
N ILE A 108 4.18 8.02 -6.65
CA ILE A 108 3.10 9.02 -6.80
C ILE A 108 1.96 8.70 -5.82
N GLY A 109 1.59 7.42 -5.72
CA GLY A 109 0.47 6.90 -4.94
C GLY A 109 -0.90 7.14 -5.60
N ILE A 110 -1.92 6.41 -5.14
CA ILE A 110 -3.29 6.55 -5.63
C ILE A 110 -3.76 7.99 -5.45
N LYS A 111 -4.29 8.60 -6.52
CA LYS A 111 -4.74 10.00 -6.53
C LYS A 111 -3.67 10.98 -6.01
N LYS A 112 -2.38 10.69 -6.31
CA LYS A 112 -1.22 11.50 -5.89
C LYS A 112 -1.07 11.61 -4.35
N GLU A 113 -1.52 10.60 -3.60
CA GLU A 113 -1.54 10.65 -2.14
C GLU A 113 -0.16 10.93 -1.51
N ASN A 114 0.92 10.40 -2.07
CA ASN A 114 2.25 10.52 -1.48
C ASN A 114 2.82 11.92 -1.72
N ILE A 115 2.61 12.46 -2.93
CA ILE A 115 2.97 13.84 -3.27
C ILE A 115 2.26 14.81 -2.32
N ARG A 116 0.96 14.62 -2.09
CA ARG A 116 0.17 15.45 -1.17
C ARG A 116 0.69 15.33 0.27
N LYS A 117 0.91 14.10 0.77
CA LYS A 117 1.44 13.86 2.12
C LYS A 117 2.81 14.53 2.34
N ILE A 118 3.71 14.49 1.36
CA ILE A 118 5.00 15.19 1.45
C ILE A 118 4.81 16.70 1.55
N LYS A 119 3.92 17.28 0.75
CA LYS A 119 3.61 18.70 0.80
C LYS A 119 3.04 19.10 2.16
N GLU A 120 2.09 18.33 2.69
CA GLU A 120 1.47 18.60 3.99
C GLU A 120 2.49 18.51 5.14
N VAL A 121 3.37 17.52 5.13
CA VAL A 121 4.30 17.24 6.24
C VAL A 121 5.55 18.13 6.21
N PHE A 122 6.09 18.41 5.02
CA PHE A 122 7.37 19.11 4.87
C PHE A 122 7.26 20.50 4.24
N ASN A 123 6.07 20.90 3.77
CA ASN A 123 5.85 22.10 2.97
C ASN A 123 6.72 22.14 1.70
N LEU A 124 6.92 20.99 1.06
CA LEU A 124 7.70 20.81 -0.17
C LEU A 124 6.79 20.37 -1.32
N ASP A 125 6.83 21.09 -2.43
CA ASP A 125 6.25 20.60 -3.69
C ASP A 125 7.08 19.42 -4.20
N CYS A 126 6.45 18.27 -4.42
CA CYS A 126 7.13 17.02 -4.75
C CYS A 126 6.91 16.63 -6.22
N GLN A 127 8.00 16.35 -6.94
CA GLN A 127 8.00 15.85 -8.31
C GLN A 127 8.68 14.48 -8.38
N ILE A 128 8.12 13.56 -9.19
CA ILE A 128 8.64 12.21 -9.40
C ILE A 128 9.02 12.07 -10.87
N PHE A 129 10.24 11.62 -11.14
CA PHE A 129 10.79 11.44 -12.48
C PHE A 129 11.30 10.00 -12.66
N PRO A 130 11.24 9.44 -13.87
CA PRO A 130 11.87 8.16 -14.17
C PRO A 130 13.40 8.30 -14.05
N GLN A 131 14.04 7.24 -13.57
CA GLN A 131 15.49 7.06 -13.64
C GLN A 131 15.79 6.32 -14.94
N HIS A 132 16.59 6.95 -15.82
CA HIS A 132 17.16 6.33 -17.01
C HIS A 132 18.35 5.43 -16.63
#